data_AF-A0A7W8LQ49-F1
#
_entry.id   AF-A0A7W8LQ49-F1
#
_cell.length_a   1.000
_cell.length_b   1.000
_cell.length_c   1.000
_cell.angle_alpha   90.00
_cell.angle_beta   90.00
_cell.angle_gamma   90.00
#
_symmetry.space_group_name_H-M   'P 1'
#
loop_
_entity.id
_entity.type
_entity.pdbx_description
1 polymer ?
#
loop_
_entity_poly.entity_id
_entity_poly.type
_entity_poly.pdbx_seq_one_letter_code
_entity_poly.pdbx_strand_id
1 'polypeptide(L)'
;MTAPAPLSISERLEAEIALTAADLKMSEEVYKRRLKLWDRLASQRTGLDKTSEQHFQFVLSLAAAAWIAELLRDAEKFRVEGQVEEARDLRIRIARLEKIEAAARVATLPAAEPMATPGSANPTPLLMAWGVDGGEP
;
A
#
# COMPACT_ATOMS: atom_id res chain seq x y z
N MET A 1 -2.79 -16.55 31.58
CA MET A 1 -3.33 -16.67 30.21
C MET A 1 -2.34 -15.98 29.30
N THR A 2 -1.56 -16.74 28.53
CA THR A 2 -0.54 -16.19 27.62
C THR A 2 -1.27 -15.62 26.41
N ALA A 3 -1.07 -14.34 26.11
CA ALA A 3 -1.62 -13.74 24.89
C ALA A 3 -1.09 -14.51 23.65
N PRO A 4 -1.91 -14.74 22.62
CA PRO A 4 -1.43 -15.36 21.39
C PRO A 4 -0.30 -14.51 20.78
N ALA A 5 0.74 -15.18 20.29
CA ALA A 5 1.85 -14.50 19.63
C ALA A 5 1.32 -13.68 18.44
N PRO A 6 1.85 -12.47 18.20
CA PRO A 6 1.44 -11.67 17.06
C PRO A 6 1.78 -12.42 15.77
N LEU A 7 0.80 -12.50 14.86
CA LEU A 7 0.97 -13.14 13.56
C LEU A 7 2.09 -12.46 12.77
N SER A 8 2.90 -13.27 12.10
CA SER A 8 3.88 -12.80 11.13
C SER A 8 3.21 -12.14 9.92
N ILE A 9 3.94 -11.28 9.20
CA ILE A 9 3.43 -10.62 7.99
C ILE A 9 2.89 -11.63 6.98
N SER A 10 3.57 -12.75 6.78
CA SER A 10 3.11 -13.81 5.87
C SER A 10 1.79 -14.42 6.31
N GLU A 11 1.64 -14.76 7.59
CA GLU A 11 0.40 -15.34 8.13
C GLU A 11 -0.76 -14.33 8.04
N ARG A 12 -0.47 -13.04 8.25
CA ARG A 12 -1.46 -11.98 8.07
C ARG A 12 -1.89 -11.81 6.61
N LEU A 13 -0.96 -11.86 5.66
CA LEU A 13 -1.29 -11.80 4.22
C LEU A 13 -2.12 -13.01 3.77
N GLU A 14 -1.80 -14.19 4.28
CA GLU A 14 -2.58 -15.40 4.03
C GLU A 14 -3.99 -15.27 4.63
N ALA A 15 -4.13 -14.73 5.84
CA ALA A 15 -5.44 -14.52 6.46
C ALA A 15 -6.29 -13.45 5.72
N GLU A 16 -5.70 -12.34 5.30
CA GLU A 16 -6.42 -11.21 4.71
C GLU A 16 -6.81 -11.43 3.24
N ILE A 17 -5.90 -11.98 2.45
CA ILE A 17 -6.08 -12.11 1.01
C ILE A 17 -5.96 -13.56 0.51
N ALA A 18 -5.48 -14.51 1.32
CA ALA A 18 -5.14 -15.89 0.93
C ALA A 18 -3.93 -15.96 -0.03
N LEU A 19 -2.97 -15.06 0.13
CA LEU A 19 -1.79 -14.99 -0.74
C LEU A 19 -0.69 -15.95 -0.29
N THR A 20 -0.31 -16.87 -1.17
CA THR A 20 0.82 -17.80 -0.98
C THR A 20 1.90 -17.64 -2.05
N ALA A 21 3.04 -18.33 -1.90
CA ALA A 21 4.09 -18.35 -2.92
C ALA A 21 3.60 -18.94 -4.25
N ALA A 22 2.69 -19.94 -4.18
CA ALA A 22 2.13 -20.59 -5.34
C ALA A 22 1.24 -19.64 -6.16
N ASP A 23 0.44 -18.80 -5.49
CA ASP A 23 -0.41 -17.79 -6.14
C ASP A 23 0.40 -16.77 -6.95
N LEU A 24 1.62 -16.47 -6.51
CA LEU A 24 2.55 -15.59 -7.23
C LEU A 24 3.50 -16.34 -8.18
N LYS A 25 3.28 -17.65 -8.39
CA LYS A 25 4.08 -18.50 -9.28
C LYS A 25 5.59 -18.43 -9.02
N MET A 26 5.96 -18.37 -7.74
CA MET A 26 7.36 -18.30 -7.31
C MET A 26 7.67 -19.35 -6.25
N SER A 27 8.96 -19.66 -6.08
CA SER A 27 9.37 -20.55 -4.99
C SER A 27 9.24 -19.87 -3.63
N GLU A 28 9.09 -20.66 -2.57
CA GLU A 28 9.05 -20.20 -1.17
C GLU A 28 10.23 -19.29 -0.80
N GLU A 29 11.43 -19.59 -1.30
CA GLU A 29 12.61 -18.75 -1.05
C GLU A 29 12.52 -17.39 -1.72
N VAL A 30 11.98 -17.34 -2.93
CA VAL A 30 11.77 -16.08 -3.66
C VAL A 30 10.65 -15.28 -3.00
N TYR A 31 9.57 -15.95 -2.59
CA TYR A 31 8.48 -15.32 -1.84
C TYR A 31 8.96 -14.69 -0.54
N LYS A 32 9.72 -15.42 0.27
CA LYS A 32 10.33 -14.89 1.52
C LYS A 32 11.24 -13.70 1.25
N ARG A 33 12.03 -13.72 0.16
CA ARG A 33 12.86 -12.58 -0.25
C ARG A 33 12.00 -11.37 -0.65
N ARG A 34 10.92 -11.60 -1.40
CA ARG A 34 9.99 -10.55 -1.81
C ARG A 34 9.28 -9.91 -0.62
N LEU A 35 8.79 -10.71 0.33
CA LEU A 35 8.20 -10.23 1.58
C LEU A 35 9.19 -9.35 2.36
N LYS A 36 10.45 -9.77 2.50
CA LYS A 36 11.49 -8.95 3.15
C LYS A 36 11.72 -7.61 2.43
N LEU A 37 11.63 -7.57 1.11
CA LEU A 37 11.75 -6.33 0.34
C LEU A 37 10.56 -5.41 0.57
N TRP A 38 9.33 -5.94 0.56
CA TRP A 38 8.14 -5.15 0.87
C TRP A 38 8.16 -4.63 2.31
N ASP A 39 8.52 -5.48 3.27
CA ASP A 39 8.69 -5.10 4.68
C ASP A 39 9.72 -3.97 4.84
N ARG A 40 10.87 -4.07 4.16
CA ARG A 40 11.90 -3.02 4.17
C ARG A 40 11.38 -1.71 3.56
N LEU A 41 10.67 -1.78 2.43
CA LEU A 41 10.09 -0.61 1.78
C LEU A 41 9.03 0.05 2.65
N ALA A 42 8.21 -0.75 3.34
CA ALA A 42 7.21 -0.25 4.30
C ALA A 42 7.89 0.52 5.43
N SER A 43 8.93 -0.04 6.07
CA SER A 43 9.69 0.65 7.11
C SER A 43 10.32 1.95 6.62
N GLN A 44 10.88 1.96 5.40
CA GLN A 44 11.48 3.16 4.82
C GLN A 44 10.46 4.26 4.51
N ARG A 45 9.24 3.89 4.14
CA ARG A 45 8.23 4.85 3.67
C ARG A 45 7.37 5.40 4.81
N THR A 46 7.02 4.57 5.78
CA THR A 46 6.20 4.99 6.92
C THR A 46 7.05 5.58 8.03
N GLY A 47 8.32 5.17 8.16
CA GLY A 47 9.15 5.49 9.32
C GLY A 47 8.62 4.89 10.63
N LEU A 48 7.64 3.99 10.54
CA LEU A 48 6.97 3.36 11.67
C LEU A 48 7.58 1.99 11.98
N ASP A 49 7.40 1.57 13.23
CA ASP A 49 7.81 0.23 13.66
C ASP A 49 6.98 -0.85 12.94
N LYS A 50 7.56 -2.05 12.78
CA LYS A 50 6.96 -3.20 12.08
C LYS A 50 5.70 -3.72 12.75
N THR A 51 5.49 -3.35 14.01
CA THR A 51 4.29 -3.67 14.79
C THR A 51 3.10 -2.75 14.46
N SER A 52 3.34 -1.65 13.75
CA SER A 52 2.29 -0.69 13.37
C SER A 52 1.33 -1.28 12.32
N GLU A 53 0.04 -1.02 12.51
CA GLU A 53 -0.97 -1.39 11.52
C GLU A 53 -0.75 -0.68 10.18
N GLN A 54 -0.31 0.59 10.19
CA GLN A 54 0.01 1.32 8.96
C GLN A 54 1.17 0.68 8.18
N HIS A 55 2.14 0.09 8.89
CA HIS A 55 3.22 -0.67 8.25
C HIS A 55 2.67 -1.90 7.54
N PHE A 56 1.80 -2.67 8.20
CA PHE A 56 1.15 -3.82 7.58
C PHE A 56 0.28 -3.43 6.39
N GLN A 57 -0.52 -2.38 6.49
CA GLN A 57 -1.36 -1.89 5.38
C GLN A 57 -0.52 -1.51 4.15
N PHE A 58 0.70 -1.00 4.36
CA PHE A 58 1.64 -0.75 3.26
C PHE A 58 2.08 -2.05 2.60
N VAL A 59 2.49 -3.05 3.38
CA VAL A 59 2.85 -4.36 2.84
C VAL A 59 1.66 -5.03 2.13
N LEU A 60 0.46 -4.92 2.69
CA LEU A 60 -0.78 -5.47 2.13
C LEU A 60 -1.09 -4.84 0.77
N SER A 61 -0.98 -3.52 0.63
CA SER A 61 -1.20 -2.85 -0.67
C SER A 61 -0.22 -3.34 -1.74
N LEU A 62 1.07 -3.46 -1.41
CA LEU A 62 2.08 -3.99 -2.34
C LEU A 62 1.81 -5.45 -2.72
N ALA A 63 1.42 -6.27 -1.74
CA ALA A 63 1.12 -7.68 -1.94
C ALA A 63 -0.13 -7.88 -2.80
N ALA A 64 -1.21 -7.13 -2.52
CA ALA A 64 -2.44 -7.14 -3.29
C ALA A 64 -2.19 -6.68 -4.74
N ALA A 65 -1.44 -5.60 -4.95
CA ALA A 65 -1.08 -5.12 -6.29
C ALA A 65 -0.29 -6.17 -7.09
N ALA A 66 0.68 -6.84 -6.46
CA ALA A 66 1.45 -7.90 -7.09
C ALA A 66 0.56 -9.08 -7.51
N TRP A 67 -0.41 -9.45 -6.66
CA TRP A 67 -1.32 -10.54 -6.97
C TRP A 67 -2.32 -10.19 -8.07
N ILE A 68 -2.88 -8.98 -8.04
CA ILE A 68 -3.76 -8.48 -9.11
C ILE A 68 -3.05 -8.59 -10.46
N ALA A 69 -1.77 -8.23 -10.54
CA ALA A 69 -1.00 -8.32 -11.76
C ALA A 69 -0.87 -9.77 -12.29
N GLU A 70 -0.68 -10.76 -11.40
CA GLU A 70 -0.63 -12.17 -11.81
C GLU A 70 -2.02 -12.68 -12.25
N LEU A 71 -3.08 -12.33 -11.52
CA LEU A 71 -4.44 -12.73 -11.89
C LEU A 71 -4.89 -12.12 -13.21
N LEU A 72 -4.48 -10.89 -13.51
CA LEU A 72 -4.76 -10.25 -14.80
C LEU A 72 -4.09 -11.01 -15.96
N ARG A 73 -2.86 -11.49 -15.77
CA ARG A 73 -2.17 -12.32 -16.77
C ARG A 73 -2.90 -13.65 -16.99
N ASP A 74 -3.37 -14.29 -15.91
CA ASP A 74 -4.12 -15.54 -16.01
C ASP A 74 -5.49 -15.35 -16.66
N ALA A 75 -6.19 -14.27 -16.30
CA ALA A 75 -7.48 -13.94 -16.90
C ALA A 75 -7.34 -13.68 -18.40
N GLU A 76 -6.27 -13.01 -18.83
CA GLU A 76 -6.00 -12.80 -20.25
C GLU A 76 -5.66 -14.10 -20.97
N LYS A 77 -4.86 -14.98 -20.35
CA LYS A 77 -4.58 -16.31 -20.89
C LYS A 77 -5.88 -17.10 -21.11
N PHE A 78 -6.74 -17.19 -20.10
CA PHE A 78 -8.02 -17.91 -20.22
C PHE A 78 -8.95 -17.28 -21.24
N ARG A 79 -8.97 -15.95 -21.34
CA ARG A 79 -9.73 -15.23 -22.37
C ARG A 79 -9.29 -15.63 -23.78
N VAL A 80 -7.98 -15.74 -24.02
CA VAL A 80 -7.41 -16.16 -25.32
C VAL A 80 -7.69 -17.63 -25.61
N GLU A 81 -7.69 -18.48 -24.59
CA GLU A 81 -7.98 -19.92 -24.70
C GLU A 81 -9.48 -20.23 -24.81
N GLY A 82 -10.36 -19.23 -24.73
CA GLY A 82 -11.82 -19.40 -24.80
C GLY A 82 -12.47 -19.90 -23.50
N GLN A 83 -11.73 -19.89 -22.39
CA GLN A 83 -12.16 -20.26 -21.05
C GLN A 83 -12.86 -19.07 -20.36
N VAL A 84 -14.11 -18.84 -20.76
CA VAL A 84 -14.85 -17.62 -20.40
C VAL A 84 -15.26 -17.58 -18.92
N GLU A 85 -15.61 -18.72 -18.33
CA GLU A 85 -16.03 -18.79 -16.93
C GLU A 85 -14.83 -18.54 -16.00
N GLU A 86 -13.69 -19.17 -16.28
CA GLU A 86 -12.45 -19.00 -15.54
C GLU A 86 -11.97 -17.54 -15.60
N ALA A 87 -11.99 -16.94 -16.78
CA ALA A 87 -11.63 -15.52 -16.94
C ALA A 87 -12.58 -14.59 -16.16
N ARG A 88 -13.88 -14.93 -16.06
CA ARG A 88 -14.86 -14.18 -15.27
C ARG A 88 -14.62 -14.31 -13.78
N ASP A 89 -14.35 -15.51 -13.28
CA ASP A 89 -14.09 -15.77 -11.88
C ASP A 89 -12.83 -15.04 -11.39
N LEU A 90 -11.77 -15.04 -12.22
CA LEU A 90 -10.56 -14.28 -11.93
C LEU A 90 -10.84 -12.77 -11.87
N ARG A 91 -11.68 -12.23 -12.76
CA ARG A 91 -12.07 -10.80 -12.71
C ARG A 91 -12.85 -10.44 -11.45
N ILE A 92 -13.73 -11.32 -10.97
CA ILE A 92 -14.43 -11.11 -9.69
C ILE A 92 -13.42 -11.04 -8.53
N ARG A 93 -12.43 -11.95 -8.53
CA ARG A 93 -11.36 -11.94 -7.52
C ARG A 93 -10.50 -10.68 -7.59
N ILE A 94 -10.14 -10.24 -8.80
CA ILE A 94 -9.39 -8.99 -9.02
C ILE A 94 -10.18 -7.80 -8.45
N ALA A 95 -11.46 -7.66 -8.77
CA ALA A 95 -12.28 -6.56 -8.27
C ALA A 95 -12.38 -6.53 -6.73
N ARG A 96 -12.36 -7.69 -6.07
CA ARG A 96 -12.27 -7.76 -4.60
C ARG A 96 -10.90 -7.28 -4.10
N LEU A 97 -9.81 -7.73 -4.72
CA LEU A 97 -8.45 -7.35 -4.34
C LEU A 97 -8.18 -5.86 -4.59
N GLU A 98 -8.72 -5.27 -5.66
CA GLU A 98 -8.60 -3.83 -5.93
C GLU A 98 -9.21 -2.98 -4.82
N LYS A 99 -10.36 -3.41 -4.26
CA LYS A 99 -10.96 -2.74 -3.09
C LYS A 99 -10.07 -2.81 -1.86
N ILE A 100 -9.45 -3.97 -1.63
CA ILE A 100 -8.53 -4.19 -0.51
C ILE A 100 -7.26 -3.35 -0.70
N GLU A 101 -6.66 -3.37 -1.90
CA GLU A 101 -5.49 -2.57 -2.23
C GLU A 101 -5.76 -1.08 -2.04
N ALA A 102 -6.89 -0.58 -2.55
CA ALA A 102 -7.26 0.82 -2.41
C ALA A 102 -7.45 1.22 -0.95
N ALA A 103 -8.15 0.39 -0.16
CA ALA A 103 -8.36 0.64 1.26
C ALA A 103 -7.03 0.64 2.04
N ALA A 104 -6.18 -0.36 1.78
CA ALA A 104 -4.87 -0.47 2.40
C ALA A 104 -3.97 0.71 2.04
N ARG A 105 -3.97 1.13 0.76
CA ARG A 105 -3.23 2.30 0.30
C ARG A 105 -3.69 3.58 0.99
N VAL A 106 -4.99 3.80 1.13
CA VAL A 106 -5.53 4.97 1.87
C VAL A 106 -5.12 4.94 3.34
N ALA A 107 -5.14 3.77 3.98
CA ALA A 107 -4.75 3.60 5.38
C ALA A 107 -3.26 3.89 5.64
N THR A 108 -2.42 3.94 4.61
CA THR A 108 -1.00 4.28 4.70
C THR A 108 -0.69 5.77 4.56
N LEU A 109 -1.69 6.57 4.17
CA LEU A 109 -1.54 8.01 4.14
C LEU A 109 -1.49 8.53 5.59
N PRO A 110 -0.60 9.48 5.91
CA PRO A 110 -0.68 10.15 7.20
C PRO A 110 -2.10 10.67 7.37
N ALA A 111 -2.70 10.45 8.55
CA ALA A 111 -3.98 11.07 8.87
C ALA A 111 -3.82 12.55 8.56
N ALA A 112 -4.63 13.07 7.63
CA ALA A 112 -4.62 14.49 7.36
C ALA A 112 -4.77 15.16 8.72
N GLU A 113 -3.77 15.94 9.14
CA GLU A 113 -3.91 16.78 10.32
C GLU A 113 -5.25 17.49 10.15
N PRO A 114 -6.15 17.45 11.14
CA PRO A 114 -7.40 18.17 11.04
C PRO A 114 -7.00 19.61 10.72
N MET A 115 -7.25 20.02 9.47
CA MET A 115 -6.98 21.36 9.02
C MET A 115 -7.58 22.25 10.09
N ALA A 116 -6.73 23.08 10.69
CA ALA A 116 -7.17 24.11 11.60
C ALA A 116 -8.42 24.75 10.99
N THR A 117 -9.47 24.78 11.81
CA THR A 117 -10.79 25.35 11.56
C THR A 117 -10.71 26.48 10.53
N PRO A 118 -11.60 26.56 9.51
CA PRO A 118 -11.54 27.60 8.50
C PRO A 118 -11.74 28.98 9.13
N GLY A 119 -10.64 29.57 9.60
CA GLY A 119 -10.51 30.92 10.08
C GLY A 119 -9.83 31.74 9.00
N SER A 120 -10.64 32.43 8.20
CA SER A 120 -10.29 33.54 7.32
C SER A 120 -9.18 33.27 6.28
N ALA A 121 -9.60 33.04 5.04
CA ALA A 121 -8.75 33.03 3.87
C ALA A 121 -8.22 34.44 3.53
N ASN A 122 -7.00 34.77 3.99
CA ASN A 122 -6.04 35.58 3.23
C ASN A 122 -4.66 35.64 3.92
N PRO A 123 -3.63 34.90 3.46
CA PRO A 123 -2.27 35.21 3.85
C PRO A 123 -1.75 36.33 2.94
N THR A 124 -1.62 37.55 3.48
CA THR A 124 -0.87 38.63 2.80
C THR A 124 0.59 38.17 2.65
N PRO A 125 1.19 38.23 1.45
CA PRO A 125 2.57 37.82 1.28
C PRO A 125 3.48 38.86 1.96
N LEU A 126 4.26 38.41 2.94
CA LEU A 126 5.35 39.21 3.53
C LEU A 126 6.45 39.39 2.48
N LEU A 127 6.38 40.49 1.73
CA LEU A 127 7.47 40.96 0.88
C LEU A 127 8.64 41.40 1.78
N MET A 128 9.64 40.53 1.94
CA MET A 128 10.96 40.95 2.40
C MET A 128 11.56 41.89 1.35
N ALA A 129 11.84 43.13 1.73
CA ALA A 129 12.57 44.07 0.88
C ALA A 129 14.04 43.62 0.76
N TRP A 130 14.46 43.26 -0.45
CA TRP A 130 15.83 42.94 -0.81
C TRP A 130 16.60 44.24 -1.11
N GLY A 131 17.50 44.68 -0.20
CA GLY A 131 18.52 45.73 -0.41
C GLY A 131 17.96 47.15 -0.66
N VAL A 132 18.64 48.27 -0.40
CA VAL A 132 20.06 48.60 -0.24
C VAL A 132 20.15 49.89 0.58
N ASP A 133 21.24 50.04 1.35
CA ASP A 133 21.71 51.25 2.05
C ASP A 133 21.49 52.58 1.31
N GLY A 134 21.31 53.66 2.09
CA GLY A 134 21.86 54.96 1.74
C GLY A 134 21.07 56.20 2.18
N GLY A 135 21.43 56.76 3.34
CA GLY A 135 21.52 58.22 3.51
C GLY A 135 20.45 58.93 4.34
N GLU A 136 20.84 59.30 5.56
CA GLU A 136 20.49 60.56 6.25
C GLU A 136 20.63 61.79 5.32
N PRO A 137 19.94 62.92 5.56
CA PRO A 137 19.87 63.63 6.85
C PRO A 137 18.49 63.99 7.39
#